data_AF-A0A7Y0DWL2-F1
#
_entry.id   AF-A0A7Y0DWL2-F1
#
_cell.length_a   1.000
_cell.length_b   1.000
_cell.length_c   1.000
_cell.angle_alpha   90.00
_cell.angle_beta   90.00
_cell.angle_gamma   90.00
#
_symmetry.space_group_name_H-M   'P 1'
#
loop_
_entity.id
_entity.type
_entity.pdbx_description
1 polymer ?
#
loop_
_entity_poly.entity_id
_entity_poly.type
_entity_poly.pdbx_seq_one_letter_code
_entity_poly.pdbx_strand_id
1 'polypeptide(L)'
;MSLFTTLMSSVTGSFTNNSGSGALTILKGASASRSSGVANVQSVLDNAKYDAGRQQIMANVQLRIEAIVNEEVVPKDTWEKVAGFLALTGQPFTYKVSNAGEIEVNEQNVDNLSSLPVANQSKMRAALERLDEVRSQVDETVTKANLRVRLIDAVNRVAQMELHSPPSALWETEFQTIKSTGRPVMIGLNADGEVRAINQLESNFDYVEDPDKRLILQEAGRKLTNILNGTATATENWQYAALGNQIEGDDYFLDVDDSNEIVIRRNTEKRRSATNFFAQFHANAGTDYHVIPEFLKTENTNIFKASWEEQAAAFIQSKTPFFLDLQGDTIVARQTNFVNMRRLDLLDVAGTYRQQTAQALVNLIT
;
A
#
# COMPACT_ATOMS: atom_id res chain seq x y z
N MET A 1 2.24 23.87 25.29
CA MET A 1 1.92 23.06 26.50
C MET A 1 1.05 21.90 26.04
N SER A 2 1.51 20.68 26.27
CA SER A 2 1.14 19.47 25.54
C SER A 2 -0.23 18.89 25.92
N LEU A 3 -1.00 18.46 24.92
CA LEU A 3 -2.26 17.70 25.05
C LEU A 3 -2.12 16.43 25.91
N PHE A 4 -0.89 15.96 26.18
CA PHE A 4 -0.61 14.83 27.07
C PHE A 4 -0.80 15.15 28.56
N THR A 5 -0.69 16.39 29.00
CA THR A 5 -0.84 16.72 30.44
C THR A 5 -2.32 16.75 30.86
N THR A 6 -3.24 16.96 29.91
CA THR A 6 -4.69 16.97 30.18
C THR A 6 -5.29 15.56 30.21
N LEU A 7 -4.67 14.56 29.58
CA LEU A 7 -5.16 13.17 29.65
C LEU A 7 -4.83 12.48 30.98
N MET A 8 -3.66 12.77 31.57
CA MET A 8 -3.23 12.17 32.84
C MET A 8 -3.97 12.72 34.07
N SER A 9 -4.70 13.83 33.98
CA SER A 9 -5.53 14.34 35.09
C SER A 9 -6.91 13.69 35.18
N SER A 10 -7.30 12.85 34.21
CA SER A 10 -8.60 12.16 34.22
C SER A 10 -8.58 10.81 34.96
N VAL A 11 -7.42 10.39 35.48
CA VAL A 11 -7.25 9.10 36.17
C VAL A 11 -7.60 9.17 37.67
N THR A 12 -8.00 10.32 38.21
CA THR A 12 -8.40 10.47 39.64
C THR A 12 -9.68 11.28 39.83
N GLY A 13 -10.73 10.96 39.07
CA GLY A 13 -12.09 11.49 39.30
C GLY A 13 -12.96 10.52 40.10
N SER A 14 -13.18 10.80 41.38
CA SER A 14 -14.29 10.21 42.13
C SER A 14 -15.60 10.73 41.54
N PHE A 15 -16.37 9.86 40.87
CA PHE A 15 -17.70 10.22 40.37
C PHE A 15 -18.73 10.06 41.47
N THR A 16 -19.20 11.19 41.98
CA THR A 16 -20.38 11.32 42.81
C THR A 16 -21.63 10.89 42.04
N ASN A 17 -22.47 10.08 42.72
CA ASN A 17 -23.80 9.68 42.28
C ASN A 17 -24.59 10.85 41.69
N ASN A 18 -24.99 10.74 40.43
CA ASN A 18 -26.17 11.44 39.94
C ASN A 18 -27.03 10.47 39.12
N SER A 19 -28.03 9.93 39.81
CA SER A 19 -29.09 9.08 39.28
C SER A 19 -29.95 9.84 38.27
N GLY A 20 -30.32 9.23 37.13
CA GLY A 20 -31.43 9.78 36.35
C GLY A 20 -31.63 9.20 34.95
N SER A 21 -32.60 8.28 34.84
CA SER A 21 -33.41 8.01 33.65
C SER A 21 -32.82 7.10 32.56
N GLY A 22 -33.18 5.81 32.62
CA GLY A 22 -32.99 4.84 31.53
C GLY A 22 -33.23 3.39 31.96
N ALA A 23 -32.92 3.05 33.21
CA ALA A 23 -32.95 1.67 33.71
C ALA A 23 -34.26 1.25 34.41
N LEU A 24 -35.31 2.08 34.46
CA LEU A 24 -36.46 1.86 35.35
C LEU A 24 -37.73 1.26 34.70
N THR A 25 -37.66 0.68 33.51
CA THR A 25 -38.86 0.13 32.83
C THR A 25 -38.92 -1.40 32.80
N ILE A 26 -38.02 -2.11 33.48
CA ILE A 26 -38.07 -3.58 33.59
C ILE A 26 -38.18 -3.99 35.06
N LEU A 27 -39.10 -3.42 35.85
CA LEU A 27 -39.34 -3.94 37.20
C LEU A 27 -40.75 -3.62 37.72
N LYS A 28 -41.78 -4.15 37.03
CA LYS A 28 -43.11 -4.36 37.60
C LYS A 28 -43.59 -5.76 37.25
N GLY A 29 -43.22 -6.73 38.08
CA GLY A 29 -43.81 -8.06 38.03
C GLY A 29 -42.86 -9.15 38.52
N ALA A 30 -42.82 -9.35 39.84
CA ALA A 30 -42.61 -10.62 40.53
C ALA A 30 -41.94 -10.36 41.89
N SER A 31 -42.73 -10.47 42.94
CA SER A 31 -42.33 -10.56 44.33
C SER A 31 -41.55 -11.86 44.59
N ALA A 32 -40.30 -11.91 44.17
CA ALA A 32 -39.34 -12.93 44.60
C ALA A 32 -38.12 -12.24 45.20
N SER A 33 -37.96 -12.39 46.52
CA SER A 33 -36.73 -12.13 47.30
C SER A 33 -35.94 -10.85 46.97
N ARG A 34 -36.12 -9.80 47.79
CA ARG A 34 -35.34 -8.55 47.68
C ARG A 34 -33.82 -8.75 47.73
N SER A 35 -33.32 -9.80 48.41
CA SER A 35 -31.88 -10.11 48.43
C SER A 35 -31.38 -10.68 47.11
N SER A 36 -32.20 -11.46 46.40
CA SER A 36 -31.91 -11.98 45.06
C SER A 36 -32.00 -10.89 43.99
N GLY A 37 -32.95 -9.96 44.14
CA GLY A 37 -33.09 -8.79 43.26
C GLY A 37 -31.91 -7.80 43.38
N VAL A 38 -31.42 -7.53 44.59
CA VAL A 38 -30.25 -6.65 44.81
C VAL A 38 -28.95 -7.30 44.32
N ALA A 39 -28.76 -8.61 44.56
CA ALA A 39 -27.61 -9.34 44.02
C ALA A 39 -27.61 -9.36 42.47
N ASN A 40 -28.79 -9.51 41.85
CA ASN A 40 -28.93 -9.45 40.40
C ASN A 40 -28.69 -8.03 39.85
N VAL A 41 -29.17 -6.98 40.51
CA VAL A 41 -28.91 -5.58 40.10
C VAL A 41 -27.44 -5.22 40.27
N GLN A 42 -26.80 -5.64 41.38
CA GLN A 42 -25.37 -5.42 41.60
C GLN A 42 -24.52 -6.16 40.57
N SER A 43 -24.83 -7.42 40.27
CA SER A 43 -24.17 -8.19 39.21
C SER A 43 -24.34 -7.55 37.83
N VAL A 44 -25.53 -7.03 37.50
CA VAL A 44 -25.78 -6.30 36.25
C VAL A 44 -24.98 -5.00 36.19
N LEU A 45 -24.92 -4.24 37.28
CA LEU A 45 -24.13 -2.99 37.36
C LEU A 45 -22.63 -3.26 37.28
N ASP A 46 -22.14 -4.30 37.93
CA ASP A 46 -20.72 -4.67 37.89
C ASP A 46 -20.34 -5.15 36.50
N ASN A 47 -21.17 -5.97 35.84
CA ASN A 47 -20.97 -6.35 34.44
C ASN A 47 -20.98 -5.13 33.49
N ALA A 48 -21.86 -4.16 33.71
CA ALA A 48 -21.89 -2.93 32.91
C ALA A 48 -20.62 -2.07 33.12
N LYS A 49 -20.09 -2.02 34.34
CA LYS A 49 -18.82 -1.34 34.62
C LYS A 49 -17.63 -2.04 33.97
N TYR A 50 -17.58 -3.38 34.04
CA TYR A 50 -16.53 -4.15 33.37
C TYR A 50 -16.59 -3.97 31.85
N ASP A 51 -17.78 -4.00 31.26
CA ASP A 51 -17.97 -3.77 29.82
C ASP A 51 -17.55 -2.35 29.40
N ALA A 52 -17.91 -1.32 30.18
CA ALA A 52 -17.47 0.06 29.93
C ALA A 52 -15.94 0.21 29.99
N GLY A 53 -15.30 -0.42 31.00
CA GLY A 53 -13.84 -0.44 31.11
C GLY A 53 -13.16 -1.13 29.93
N ARG A 54 -13.68 -2.29 29.50
CA ARG A 54 -13.19 -3.01 28.33
C ARG A 54 -13.33 -2.17 27.06
N GLN A 55 -14.47 -1.51 26.86
CA GLN A 55 -14.66 -0.61 25.71
C GLN A 55 -13.66 0.53 25.68
N GLN A 56 -13.36 1.14 26.83
CA GLN A 56 -12.34 2.18 26.92
C GLN A 56 -10.96 1.65 26.55
N ILE A 57 -10.60 0.44 27.01
CA ILE A 57 -9.34 -0.21 26.63
C ILE A 57 -9.33 -0.48 25.11
N MET A 58 -10.41 -1.02 24.54
CA MET A 58 -10.50 -1.30 23.10
C MET A 58 -10.35 -0.03 22.25
N ALA A 59 -10.93 1.09 22.67
CA ALA A 59 -10.77 2.37 21.99
C ALA A 59 -9.31 2.86 22.05
N ASN A 60 -8.66 2.72 23.21
CA ASN A 60 -7.24 3.07 23.37
C ASN A 60 -6.33 2.16 22.54
N VAL A 61 -6.63 0.85 22.44
CA VAL A 61 -5.89 -0.10 21.60
C VAL A 61 -5.91 0.34 20.14
N GLN A 62 -7.07 0.71 19.61
CA GLN A 62 -7.16 1.22 18.23
C GLN A 62 -6.24 2.43 18.02
N LEU A 63 -6.39 3.46 18.85
CA LEU A 63 -5.56 4.68 18.76
C LEU A 63 -4.07 4.36 18.83
N ARG A 64 -3.72 3.38 19.66
CA ARG A 64 -2.32 2.95 19.84
C ARG A 64 -1.78 2.25 18.62
N ILE A 65 -2.54 1.35 18.00
CA ILE A 65 -2.15 0.67 16.76
C ILE A 65 -1.99 1.70 15.62
N GLU A 66 -2.92 2.63 15.49
CA GLU A 66 -2.84 3.72 14.49
C GLU A 66 -1.58 4.58 14.69
N ALA A 67 -1.28 4.97 15.93
CA ALA A 67 -0.06 5.72 16.25
C ALA A 67 1.24 4.93 15.99
N ILE A 68 1.23 3.60 16.16
CA ILE A 68 2.38 2.74 15.83
C ILE A 68 2.58 2.66 14.31
N VAL A 69 1.51 2.45 13.55
CA VAL A 69 1.54 2.38 12.08
C VAL A 69 2.04 3.69 11.47
N ASN A 70 1.67 4.83 12.07
CA ASN A 70 2.11 6.15 11.66
C ASN A 70 3.50 6.54 12.20
N GLU A 71 4.20 5.62 12.86
CA GLU A 71 5.53 5.84 13.47
C GLU A 71 5.55 6.96 14.54
N GLU A 72 4.40 7.36 15.07
CA GLU A 72 4.27 8.36 16.13
C GLU A 72 4.67 7.82 17.51
N VAL A 73 4.62 6.48 17.66
CA VAL A 73 4.89 5.79 18.91
C VAL A 73 5.69 4.51 18.67
N VAL A 74 6.69 4.27 19.50
CA VAL A 74 7.44 3.01 19.52
C VAL A 74 6.69 1.95 20.34
N PRO A 75 6.42 0.75 19.80
CA PRO A 75 5.73 -0.32 20.51
C PRO A 75 6.58 -0.89 21.65
N LYS A 76 6.01 -0.97 22.84
CA LYS A 76 6.64 -1.44 24.08
C LYS A 76 6.14 -2.83 24.45
N ASP A 77 4.83 -3.02 24.47
CA ASP A 77 4.20 -4.26 24.88
C ASP A 77 4.26 -5.32 23.76
N THR A 78 4.17 -6.59 24.13
CA THR A 78 4.16 -7.69 23.15
C THR A 78 3.03 -7.54 22.15
N TRP A 79 1.82 -7.22 22.61
CA TRP A 79 0.66 -7.06 21.74
C TRP A 79 0.84 -5.88 20.77
N GLU A 80 1.47 -4.78 21.20
CA GLU A 80 1.76 -3.61 20.34
C GLU A 80 2.74 -3.99 19.22
N LYS A 81 3.78 -4.75 19.55
CA LYS A 81 4.78 -5.22 18.57
C LYS A 81 4.15 -6.14 17.53
N VAL A 82 3.31 -7.09 17.99
CA VAL A 82 2.62 -8.03 17.10
C VAL A 82 1.63 -7.30 16.20
N ALA A 83 0.75 -6.46 16.76
CA ALA A 83 -0.22 -5.70 15.97
C ALA A 83 0.45 -4.75 14.97
N GLY A 84 1.51 -4.05 15.39
CA GLY A 84 2.30 -3.18 14.52
C GLY A 84 2.95 -3.94 13.36
N PHE A 85 3.57 -5.09 13.65
CA PHE A 85 4.17 -5.95 12.62
C PHE A 85 3.12 -6.45 11.62
N LEU A 86 1.97 -6.96 12.10
CA LEU A 86 0.90 -7.48 11.24
C LEU A 86 0.30 -6.36 10.37
N ALA A 87 0.05 -5.17 10.95
CA ALA A 87 -0.46 -4.02 10.19
C ALA A 87 0.54 -3.54 9.12
N LEU A 88 1.82 -3.40 9.47
CA LEU A 88 2.87 -2.95 8.54
C LEU A 88 3.15 -3.97 7.41
N THR A 89 2.93 -5.26 7.68
CA THR A 89 3.12 -6.33 6.69
C THR A 89 1.84 -6.70 5.94
N GLY A 90 0.73 -6.02 6.23
CA GLY A 90 -0.56 -6.25 5.57
C GLY A 90 -1.20 -7.59 5.92
N GLN A 91 -0.88 -8.16 7.09
CA GLN A 91 -1.45 -9.41 7.57
C GLN A 91 -2.76 -9.15 8.36
N PRO A 92 -3.79 -9.97 8.17
CA PRO A 92 -5.08 -9.78 8.81
C PRO A 92 -5.01 -10.22 10.28
N PHE A 93 -5.59 -9.44 11.19
CA PHE A 93 -5.62 -9.79 12.60
C PHE A 93 -6.79 -9.15 13.34
N THR A 94 -7.17 -9.80 14.44
CA THR A 94 -8.14 -9.29 15.41
C THR A 94 -7.46 -9.07 16.75
N TYR A 95 -8.09 -8.31 17.65
CA TYR A 95 -7.66 -8.26 19.04
C TYR A 95 -8.83 -8.47 19.99
N LYS A 96 -8.53 -8.98 21.17
CA LYS A 96 -9.49 -9.18 22.26
C LYS A 96 -8.96 -8.53 23.53
N VAL A 97 -9.89 -8.11 24.39
CA VAL A 97 -9.58 -7.58 25.72
C VAL A 97 -10.20 -8.51 26.75
N SER A 98 -9.39 -9.14 27.59
CA SER A 98 -9.88 -10.04 28.64
C SER A 98 -10.68 -9.28 29.71
N ASN A 99 -11.39 -10.00 30.58
CA ASN A 99 -12.07 -9.40 31.73
C ASN A 99 -11.10 -8.74 32.73
N ALA A 100 -9.82 -9.14 32.71
CA ALA A 100 -8.76 -8.51 33.50
C ALA A 100 -8.15 -7.27 32.83
N GLY A 101 -8.58 -6.94 31.61
CA GLY A 101 -8.05 -5.81 30.82
C GLY A 101 -6.79 -6.14 30.03
N GLU A 102 -6.42 -7.42 29.93
CA GLU A 102 -5.27 -7.86 29.13
C GLU A 102 -5.63 -7.88 27.65
N ILE A 103 -4.69 -7.46 26.80
CA ILE A 103 -4.89 -7.36 25.36
C ILE A 103 -4.18 -8.53 24.68
N GLU A 104 -4.92 -9.26 23.85
CA GLU A 104 -4.41 -10.34 23.03
C GLU A 104 -4.63 -10.00 21.55
N VAL A 105 -3.58 -10.14 20.74
CA VAL A 105 -3.62 -9.94 19.30
C VAL A 105 -3.57 -11.31 18.64
N ASN A 106 -4.57 -11.60 17.82
CA ASN A 106 -4.75 -12.88 17.16
C ASN A 106 -4.62 -12.68 15.65
N GLU A 107 -3.48 -13.12 15.11
CA GLU A 107 -3.28 -13.26 13.68
C GLU A 107 -4.33 -14.20 13.09
N GLN A 108 -4.91 -13.80 11.96
CA GLN A 108 -5.76 -14.68 11.17
C GLN A 108 -4.90 -15.41 10.14
N ASN A 109 -4.66 -16.69 10.39
CA ASN A 109 -3.95 -17.56 9.47
C ASN A 109 -4.72 -18.86 9.23
N VAL A 110 -4.26 -19.63 8.25
CA VAL A 110 -4.91 -20.87 7.80
C VAL A 110 -4.99 -21.96 8.88
N ASP A 111 -4.12 -21.87 9.89
CA ASP A 111 -3.99 -22.84 10.98
C ASP A 111 -4.92 -22.53 12.16
N ASN A 112 -5.43 -21.30 12.27
CA ASN A 112 -6.26 -20.83 13.37
C ASN A 112 -7.73 -20.59 12.97
N LEU A 113 -8.34 -21.57 12.30
CA LEU A 113 -9.74 -21.51 11.83
C LEU A 113 -10.70 -22.39 12.64
N SER A 114 -10.23 -23.08 13.68
CA SER A 114 -11.03 -24.06 14.44
C SER A 114 -12.23 -23.45 15.16
N SER A 115 -12.21 -22.13 15.39
CA SER A 115 -13.32 -21.37 15.98
C SER A 115 -14.48 -21.15 14.99
N LEU A 116 -14.27 -21.33 13.69
CA LEU A 116 -15.30 -21.20 12.66
C LEU A 116 -16.04 -22.53 12.42
N PRO A 117 -17.32 -22.51 12.02
CA PRO A 117 -18.02 -23.70 11.56
C PRO A 117 -17.31 -24.37 10.38
N VAL A 118 -17.28 -25.71 10.33
CA VAL A 118 -16.54 -26.49 9.31
C VAL A 118 -16.87 -26.06 7.87
N ALA A 119 -18.13 -25.76 7.58
CA ALA A 119 -18.56 -25.28 6.25
C ALA A 119 -17.89 -23.95 5.85
N ASN A 120 -17.56 -23.10 6.82
CA ASN A 120 -16.98 -21.77 6.63
C ASN A 120 -15.45 -21.77 6.67
N GLN A 121 -14.83 -22.77 7.30
CA GLN A 121 -13.37 -22.92 7.37
C GLN A 121 -12.75 -23.02 5.97
N SER A 122 -13.38 -23.76 5.06
CA SER A 122 -12.88 -23.92 3.68
C SER A 122 -12.82 -22.60 2.92
N LYS A 123 -13.87 -21.77 3.03
CA LYS A 123 -13.94 -20.44 2.39
C LYS A 123 -12.91 -19.48 2.97
N MET A 124 -12.79 -19.43 4.29
CA MET A 124 -11.83 -18.55 4.95
C MET A 124 -10.39 -18.97 4.65
N ARG A 125 -10.10 -20.29 4.60
CA ARG A 125 -8.78 -20.79 4.19
C ARG A 125 -8.43 -20.34 2.78
N ALA A 126 -9.33 -20.54 1.82
CA ALA A 126 -9.10 -20.10 0.43
C ALA A 126 -8.88 -18.58 0.32
N ALA A 127 -9.60 -17.78 1.11
CA ALA A 127 -9.40 -16.34 1.15
C ALA A 127 -8.05 -15.94 1.74
N LEU A 128 -7.60 -16.58 2.83
CA LEU A 128 -6.30 -16.33 3.43
C LEU A 128 -5.15 -16.76 2.52
N GLU A 129 -5.27 -17.91 1.83
CA GLU A 129 -4.29 -18.33 0.80
C GLU A 129 -4.23 -17.32 -0.35
N ARG A 130 -5.39 -16.82 -0.81
CA ARG A 130 -5.46 -15.79 -1.86
C ARG A 130 -4.94 -14.43 -1.39
N LEU A 131 -5.00 -14.13 -0.09
CA LEU A 131 -4.53 -12.85 0.45
C LEU A 131 -3.02 -12.67 0.27
N ASP A 132 -2.22 -13.74 0.32
CA ASP A 132 -0.79 -13.64 0.05
C ASP A 132 -0.50 -13.22 -1.40
N GLU A 133 -1.29 -13.69 -2.36
CA GLU A 133 -1.22 -13.23 -3.74
C GLU A 133 -1.66 -11.76 -3.87
N VAL A 134 -2.71 -11.34 -3.14
CA VAL A 134 -3.14 -9.92 -3.09
C VAL A 134 -2.03 -9.04 -2.53
N ARG A 135 -1.36 -9.46 -1.45
CA ARG A 135 -0.22 -8.73 -0.86
C ARG A 135 0.93 -8.59 -1.86
N SER A 136 1.32 -9.69 -2.53
CA SER A 136 2.35 -9.65 -3.57
C SER A 136 1.98 -8.71 -4.72
N GLN A 137 0.71 -8.69 -5.14
CA GLN A 137 0.23 -7.79 -6.20
C GLN A 137 0.25 -6.32 -5.77
N VAL A 138 -0.08 -6.03 -4.51
CA VAL A 138 0.05 -4.68 -3.94
C VAL A 138 1.51 -4.24 -3.91
N ASP A 139 2.41 -5.08 -3.40
CA ASP A 139 3.85 -4.78 -3.31
C ASP A 139 4.47 -4.55 -4.69
N GLU A 140 4.08 -5.36 -5.69
CA GLU A 140 4.51 -5.17 -7.08
C GLU A 140 4.00 -3.83 -7.62
N THR A 141 2.74 -3.49 -7.38
CA THR A 141 2.13 -2.23 -7.84
C THR A 141 2.81 -1.02 -7.20
N VAL A 142 3.05 -1.06 -5.89
CA VAL A 142 3.74 0.00 -5.15
C VAL A 142 5.18 0.13 -5.62
N THR A 143 5.89 -0.99 -5.79
CA THR A 143 7.25 -1.00 -6.34
C THR A 143 7.29 -0.38 -7.73
N LYS A 144 6.42 -0.82 -8.65
CA LYS A 144 6.34 -0.26 -10.01
C LYS A 144 6.05 1.24 -10.00
N ALA A 145 5.12 1.70 -9.16
CA ALA A 145 4.82 3.12 -9.00
C ALA A 145 6.04 3.92 -8.50
N ASN A 146 6.76 3.41 -7.49
CA ASN A 146 7.97 4.04 -6.96
C ASN A 146 9.08 4.12 -8.00
N LEU A 147 9.31 3.04 -8.77
CA LEU A 147 10.27 3.01 -9.86
C LEU A 147 9.91 4.00 -10.98
N ARG A 148 8.62 4.09 -11.32
CA ARG A 148 8.09 5.07 -12.27
C ARG A 148 8.37 6.50 -11.81
N VAL A 149 8.06 6.83 -10.55
CA VAL A 149 8.34 8.16 -9.95
C VAL A 149 9.83 8.49 -10.02
N ARG A 150 10.71 7.54 -9.66
CA ARG A 150 12.17 7.74 -9.75
C ARG A 150 12.63 8.09 -11.15
N LEU A 151 12.10 7.43 -12.18
CA LEU A 151 12.43 7.74 -13.58
C LEU A 151 11.90 9.12 -14.00
N ILE A 152 10.67 9.48 -13.60
CA ILE A 152 10.10 10.81 -13.89
C ILE A 152 10.95 11.90 -13.24
N ASP A 153 11.37 11.70 -11.99
CA ASP A 153 12.25 12.64 -11.28
C ASP A 153 13.61 12.75 -11.96
N ALA A 154 14.17 11.65 -12.46
CA ALA A 154 15.39 11.66 -13.26
C ALA A 154 15.23 12.45 -14.57
N VAL A 155 14.10 12.29 -15.28
CA VAL A 155 13.79 13.10 -16.48
C VAL A 155 13.73 14.58 -16.13
N ASN A 156 13.01 14.94 -15.07
CA ASN A 156 12.92 16.32 -14.59
C ASN A 156 14.29 16.88 -14.23
N ARG A 157 15.15 16.04 -13.65
CA ARG A 157 16.51 16.41 -13.30
C ARG A 157 17.38 16.67 -14.52
N VAL A 158 17.28 15.86 -15.57
CA VAL A 158 17.95 16.11 -16.86
C VAL A 158 17.53 17.48 -17.42
N ALA A 159 16.23 17.77 -17.47
CA ALA A 159 15.73 19.07 -17.94
C ALA A 159 16.26 20.25 -17.11
N GLN A 160 16.38 20.09 -15.79
CA GLN A 160 16.98 21.11 -14.92
C GLN A 160 18.48 21.30 -15.18
N MET A 161 19.21 20.23 -15.48
CA MET A 161 20.65 20.34 -15.79
C MET A 161 20.90 21.12 -17.07
N GLU A 162 20.00 21.04 -18.06
CA GLU A 162 20.07 21.84 -19.29
C GLU A 162 19.86 23.33 -19.02
N LEU A 163 19.09 23.68 -17.98
CA LEU A 163 18.74 25.05 -17.58
C LEU A 163 19.72 25.66 -16.55
N HIS A 164 20.93 25.11 -16.41
CA HIS A 164 22.02 25.56 -15.50
C HIS A 164 22.05 24.96 -14.08
N SER A 165 21.40 23.82 -13.83
CA SER A 165 21.62 23.09 -12.57
C SER A 165 22.83 22.16 -12.67
N PRO A 166 23.88 22.31 -11.83
CA PRO A 166 25.03 21.40 -11.89
C PRO A 166 24.66 19.98 -11.45
N PRO A 167 25.33 18.94 -11.98
CA PRO A 167 25.12 17.57 -11.54
C PRO A 167 25.50 17.38 -10.07
N SER A 168 24.66 16.71 -9.31
CA SER A 168 24.84 16.41 -7.89
C SER A 168 24.96 14.92 -7.58
N ALA A 169 24.29 14.07 -8.35
CA ALA A 169 24.38 12.62 -8.20
C ALA A 169 25.45 12.03 -9.12
N LEU A 170 25.92 10.82 -8.80
CA LEU A 170 26.89 10.10 -9.64
C LEU A 170 26.35 9.89 -11.06
N TRP A 171 25.10 9.40 -11.17
CA TRP A 171 24.46 9.16 -12.48
C TRP A 171 24.30 10.45 -13.29
N GLU A 172 24.10 11.62 -12.65
CA GLU A 172 24.01 12.92 -13.32
C GLU A 172 25.38 13.32 -13.90
N THR A 173 26.46 13.05 -13.15
CA THR A 173 27.83 13.31 -13.59
C THR A 173 28.21 12.40 -14.76
N GLU A 174 27.86 11.11 -14.68
CA GLU A 174 28.03 10.14 -15.77
C GLU A 174 27.23 10.57 -17.01
N PHE A 175 25.98 10.96 -16.83
CA PHE A 175 25.11 11.46 -17.91
C PHE A 175 25.75 12.63 -18.64
N GLN A 176 26.20 13.65 -17.91
CA GLN A 176 26.86 14.83 -18.51
C GLN A 176 28.17 14.46 -19.19
N THR A 177 28.94 13.52 -18.62
CA THR A 177 30.19 13.05 -19.22
C THR A 177 29.92 12.37 -20.56
N ILE A 178 28.98 11.43 -20.62
CA ILE A 178 28.62 10.74 -21.86
C ILE A 178 28.05 11.73 -22.89
N LYS A 179 27.12 12.60 -22.48
CA LYS A 179 26.56 13.66 -23.33
C LYS A 179 27.65 14.55 -23.93
N SER A 180 28.61 14.99 -23.11
CA SER A 180 29.73 15.86 -23.54
C SER A 180 30.65 15.21 -24.58
N THR A 181 30.69 13.87 -24.62
CA THR A 181 31.44 13.12 -25.64
C THR A 181 30.65 12.92 -26.94
N GLY A 182 29.42 13.44 -27.01
CA GLY A 182 28.53 13.35 -28.17
C GLY A 182 27.98 11.94 -28.41
N ARG A 183 28.00 11.08 -27.38
CA ARG A 183 27.56 9.69 -27.44
C ARG A 183 26.08 9.56 -27.01
N PRO A 184 25.34 8.56 -27.53
CA PRO A 184 23.98 8.32 -27.10
C PRO A 184 23.92 7.93 -25.63
N VAL A 185 23.11 8.64 -24.86
CA VAL A 185 22.92 8.45 -23.43
C VAL A 185 21.43 8.36 -23.10
N MET A 186 21.07 7.29 -22.41
CA MET A 186 19.72 7.06 -21.90
C MET A 186 19.74 7.03 -20.37
N ILE A 187 18.81 7.71 -19.70
CA ILE A 187 18.55 7.46 -18.28
C ILE A 187 17.69 6.20 -18.14
N GLY A 188 18.04 5.35 -17.19
CA GLY A 188 17.32 4.11 -16.93
C GLY A 188 17.45 3.65 -15.49
N LEU A 189 16.88 2.50 -15.19
CA LEU A 189 16.99 1.84 -13.89
C LEU A 189 17.92 0.64 -13.99
N ASN A 190 18.55 0.34 -12.87
CA ASN A 190 19.38 -0.84 -12.71
C ASN A 190 18.61 -2.01 -12.09
N ALA A 191 19.28 -3.14 -11.87
CA ALA A 191 18.69 -4.32 -11.22
C ALA A 191 18.17 -4.05 -9.79
N ASP A 192 18.74 -3.06 -9.11
CA ASP A 192 18.39 -2.62 -7.76
C ASP A 192 17.33 -1.49 -7.74
N GLY A 193 16.83 -1.05 -8.91
CA GLY A 193 15.89 0.07 -9.02
C GLY A 193 16.46 1.47 -8.80
N GLU A 194 17.77 1.66 -8.93
CA GLU A 194 18.42 2.98 -8.90
C GLU A 194 18.64 3.54 -10.30
N VAL A 195 18.56 4.86 -10.41
CA VAL A 195 18.77 5.60 -11.65
C VAL A 195 20.24 5.53 -12.08
N ARG A 196 20.48 5.24 -13.37
CA ARG A 196 21.81 5.26 -13.98
C ARG A 196 21.77 5.95 -15.34
N ALA A 197 22.91 6.50 -15.75
CA ALA A 197 23.14 6.92 -17.13
C ALA A 197 23.69 5.73 -17.93
N ILE A 198 23.04 5.41 -19.04
CA ILE A 198 23.37 4.26 -19.88
C ILE A 198 24.02 4.79 -21.15
N ASN A 199 25.33 4.56 -21.30
CA ASN A 199 26.01 4.71 -22.58
C ASN A 199 25.58 3.57 -23.51
N GLN A 200 24.73 3.88 -24.49
CA GLN A 200 24.17 2.83 -25.35
C GLN A 200 25.19 2.21 -26.31
N LEU A 201 26.35 2.83 -26.54
CA LEU A 201 27.42 2.23 -27.36
C LEU A 201 28.19 1.13 -26.60
N GLU A 202 28.08 1.10 -25.28
CA GLU A 202 28.73 0.12 -24.40
C GLU A 202 27.70 -0.80 -23.72
N SER A 203 26.41 -0.64 -24.05
CA SER A 203 25.32 -1.44 -23.50
C SER A 203 25.03 -2.66 -24.37
N ASN A 204 24.53 -3.72 -23.74
CA ASN A 204 23.95 -4.87 -24.40
C ASN A 204 22.41 -4.77 -24.59
N PHE A 205 21.80 -3.65 -24.16
CA PHE A 205 20.36 -3.39 -24.26
C PHE A 205 19.48 -4.39 -23.49
N ASP A 206 19.96 -4.99 -22.40
CA ASP A 206 19.18 -5.96 -21.61
C ASP A 206 17.90 -5.37 -20.98
N TYR A 207 17.82 -4.05 -20.86
CA TYR A 207 16.63 -3.33 -20.40
C TYR A 207 15.51 -3.29 -21.46
N VAL A 208 15.77 -3.71 -22.70
CA VAL A 208 14.77 -3.82 -23.77
C VAL A 208 14.14 -5.21 -23.69
N GLU A 209 12.85 -5.25 -23.37
CA GLU A 209 12.09 -6.50 -23.15
C GLU A 209 12.05 -7.38 -24.41
N ASP A 210 11.81 -6.77 -25.58
CA ASP A 210 11.69 -7.45 -26.86
C ASP A 210 13.08 -7.84 -27.41
N PRO A 211 13.39 -9.15 -27.57
CA PRO A 211 14.68 -9.61 -28.08
C PRO A 211 14.97 -9.14 -29.51
N ASP A 212 13.96 -8.97 -30.36
CA ASP A 212 14.15 -8.56 -31.75
C ASP A 212 14.54 -7.07 -31.80
N LYS A 213 13.85 -6.22 -31.02
CA LYS A 213 14.25 -4.81 -30.85
C LYS A 213 15.63 -4.68 -30.24
N ARG A 214 15.98 -5.55 -29.30
CA ARG A 214 17.33 -5.60 -28.70
C ARG A 214 18.40 -5.86 -29.75
N LEU A 215 18.18 -6.82 -30.65
CA LEU A 215 19.13 -7.13 -31.72
C LEU A 215 19.30 -5.95 -32.69
N ILE A 216 18.21 -5.29 -33.07
CA ILE A 216 18.22 -4.09 -33.91
C ILE A 216 19.07 -2.99 -33.25
N LEU A 217 18.87 -2.73 -31.96
CA LEU A 217 19.62 -1.71 -31.22
C LEU A 217 21.11 -2.06 -31.07
N GLN A 218 21.45 -3.33 -30.87
CA GLN A 218 22.85 -3.77 -30.84
C GLN A 218 23.55 -3.55 -32.18
N GLU A 219 22.88 -3.86 -33.30
CA GLU A 219 23.43 -3.59 -34.62
C GLU A 219 23.56 -2.09 -34.89
N ALA A 220 22.54 -1.32 -34.53
CA ALA A 220 22.52 0.14 -34.64
C ALA A 220 23.66 0.78 -33.84
N GLY A 221 23.86 0.34 -32.59
CA GLY A 221 24.95 0.77 -31.73
C GLY A 221 26.31 0.54 -32.38
N ARG A 222 26.55 -0.67 -32.93
CA ARG A 222 27.80 -0.98 -33.65
C ARG A 222 27.99 -0.11 -34.89
N LYS A 223 26.94 0.11 -35.70
CA LYS A 223 26.99 1.00 -36.87
C LYS A 223 27.34 2.41 -36.46
N LEU A 224 26.67 2.95 -35.45
CA LEU A 224 26.91 4.29 -34.94
C LEU A 224 28.33 4.44 -34.37
N THR A 225 28.84 3.46 -33.62
CA THR A 225 30.24 3.45 -33.13
C THR A 225 31.23 3.60 -34.27
N ASN A 226 31.05 2.87 -35.38
CA ASN A 226 31.93 2.98 -36.55
C ASN A 226 31.85 4.36 -37.20
N ILE A 227 30.65 4.94 -37.29
CA ILE A 227 30.43 6.28 -37.84
C ILE A 227 31.12 7.34 -36.96
N LEU A 228 30.90 7.29 -35.65
CA LEU A 228 31.49 8.23 -34.68
C LEU A 228 33.03 8.13 -34.63
N ASN A 229 33.57 6.93 -34.87
CA ASN A 229 35.02 6.71 -34.96
C ASN A 229 35.61 7.05 -36.34
N GLY A 230 34.78 7.46 -37.31
CA GLY A 230 35.22 7.79 -38.67
C GLY A 230 35.61 6.59 -39.53
N THR A 231 35.23 5.36 -39.14
CA THR A 231 35.51 4.14 -39.90
C THR A 231 34.37 3.77 -40.86
N ALA A 232 33.23 4.44 -40.77
CA ALA A 232 32.10 4.33 -41.68
C ALA A 232 31.43 5.69 -41.91
N THR A 233 30.64 5.83 -42.98
CA THR A 233 29.85 7.03 -43.27
C THR A 233 28.38 6.80 -42.98
N ALA A 234 27.67 7.85 -42.55
CA ALA A 234 26.22 7.80 -42.40
C ALA A 234 25.54 7.64 -43.77
N THR A 235 24.52 6.79 -43.81
CA THR A 235 23.73 6.42 -45.00
C THR A 235 22.22 6.34 -44.73
N GLU A 236 21.81 6.20 -43.46
CA GLU A 236 20.42 6.09 -43.05
C GLU A 236 19.96 7.37 -42.30
N ASN A 237 18.67 7.71 -42.38
CA ASN A 237 18.13 8.95 -41.80
C ASN A 237 18.39 9.09 -40.29
N TRP A 238 18.25 8.00 -39.52
CA TRP A 238 18.49 8.02 -38.08
C TRP A 238 19.98 8.27 -37.75
N GLN A 239 20.90 7.86 -38.63
CA GLN A 239 22.34 8.08 -38.44
C GLN A 239 22.66 9.58 -38.60
N TYR A 240 22.06 10.24 -39.59
CA TYR A 240 22.18 11.69 -39.75
C TYR A 240 21.54 12.44 -38.57
N ALA A 241 20.41 11.96 -38.05
CA ALA A 241 19.79 12.54 -36.85
C ALA A 241 20.69 12.39 -35.61
N ALA A 242 21.34 11.24 -35.43
CA ALA A 242 22.30 11.03 -34.33
C ALA A 242 23.50 11.98 -34.43
N LEU A 243 24.08 12.10 -35.63
CA LEU A 243 25.17 13.04 -35.89
C LEU A 243 24.76 14.51 -35.68
N GLY A 244 23.51 14.86 -36.04
CA GLY A 244 22.94 16.17 -35.75
C GLY A 244 22.95 16.49 -34.25
N ASN A 245 22.37 15.60 -33.43
CA ASN A 245 22.37 15.78 -31.98
C ASN A 245 23.78 15.78 -31.38
N GLN A 246 24.70 14.95 -31.91
CA GLN A 246 26.12 14.98 -31.52
C GLN A 246 26.74 16.37 -31.76
N ILE A 247 26.53 16.97 -32.93
CA ILE A 247 27.09 18.28 -33.29
C ILE A 247 26.47 19.40 -32.46
N GLU A 248 25.16 19.33 -32.22
CA GLU A 248 24.41 20.29 -31.40
C GLU A 248 24.75 20.18 -29.91
N GLY A 249 25.33 19.06 -29.47
CA GLY A 249 25.61 18.78 -28.06
C GLY A 249 24.35 18.41 -27.27
N ASP A 250 23.29 18.01 -27.95
CA ASP A 250 22.02 17.60 -27.35
C ASP A 250 22.10 16.16 -26.83
N ASP A 251 21.31 15.85 -25.79
CA ASP A 251 21.18 14.47 -25.37
C ASP A 251 20.35 13.71 -26.39
N TYR A 252 20.74 12.46 -26.66
CA TYR A 252 19.98 11.59 -27.52
C TYR A 252 20.22 10.13 -27.16
N PHE A 253 19.29 9.27 -27.55
CA PHE A 253 19.44 7.83 -27.47
C PHE A 253 18.74 7.15 -28.65
N LEU A 254 19.19 5.94 -28.95
CA LEU A 254 18.63 5.01 -29.92
C LEU A 254 17.41 4.31 -29.30
N ASP A 255 16.29 4.34 -29.99
CA ASP A 255 15.08 3.58 -29.67
C ASP A 255 14.58 2.86 -30.94
N VAL A 256 13.69 1.89 -30.77
CA VAL A 256 13.03 1.16 -31.86
C VAL A 256 11.53 1.39 -31.76
N ASP A 257 10.98 2.01 -32.78
CA ASP A 257 9.55 2.33 -32.81
C ASP A 257 8.67 1.08 -33.03
N ASP A 258 7.36 1.29 -33.18
CA ASP A 258 6.40 0.20 -33.35
C ASP A 258 6.47 -0.46 -34.73
N SER A 259 7.17 0.16 -35.70
CA SER A 259 7.45 -0.39 -37.03
C SER A 259 8.77 -1.13 -37.10
N ASN A 260 9.45 -1.33 -35.96
CA ASN A 260 10.80 -1.87 -35.86
C ASN A 260 11.88 -1.03 -36.58
N GLU A 261 11.65 0.27 -36.71
CA GLU A 261 12.64 1.20 -37.25
C GLU A 261 13.43 1.90 -36.13
N ILE A 262 14.72 2.15 -36.40
CA ILE A 262 15.59 2.87 -35.47
C ILE A 262 15.21 4.35 -35.52
N VAL A 263 14.97 4.92 -34.33
CA VAL A 263 14.65 6.33 -34.17
C VAL A 263 15.54 6.96 -33.10
N ILE A 264 15.82 8.24 -33.27
CA ILE A 264 16.57 9.04 -32.30
C ILE A 264 15.59 9.79 -31.42
N ARG A 265 15.77 9.67 -30.11
CA ARG A 265 14.90 10.31 -29.11
C ARG A 265 15.73 11.03 -28.05
N ARG A 266 15.08 11.93 -27.30
CA ARG A 266 15.68 12.61 -26.14
C ARG A 266 15.10 12.11 -24.84
N ASN A 267 15.87 12.19 -23.75
CA ASN A 267 15.43 11.70 -22.44
C ASN A 267 14.21 12.46 -21.91
N THR A 268 14.07 13.72 -22.33
CA THR A 268 12.98 14.62 -21.97
C THR A 268 11.79 14.58 -22.95
N GLU A 269 11.87 13.79 -24.02
CA GLU A 269 10.81 13.69 -25.02
C GLU A 269 9.67 12.74 -24.58
N LYS A 270 8.43 13.16 -24.84
CA LYS A 270 7.21 12.36 -24.58
C LYS A 270 6.79 11.59 -25.83
N ARG A 271 6.28 10.36 -25.67
CA ARG A 271 5.56 9.59 -26.69
C ARG A 271 4.40 10.42 -27.19
N ARG A 272 4.39 10.71 -28.49
CA ARG A 272 3.19 11.18 -29.18
C ARG A 272 2.25 9.98 -29.34
N SER A 273 1.31 9.79 -28.42
CA SER A 273 0.24 8.80 -28.62
C SER A 273 -0.72 9.30 -29.70
N ALA A 274 -0.96 8.48 -30.72
CA ALA A 274 -1.92 8.75 -31.80
C ALA A 274 -3.40 8.71 -31.32
N THR A 275 -3.65 8.31 -30.08
CA THR A 275 -4.99 8.18 -29.50
C THR A 275 -5.01 8.74 -28.09
N ASN A 276 -5.29 10.04 -27.95
CA ASN A 276 -6.25 10.62 -27.00
C ASN A 276 -6.02 12.13 -26.83
N PHE A 277 -6.88 12.89 -27.50
CA PHE A 277 -7.02 14.35 -27.40
C PHE A 277 -7.87 14.75 -26.17
N PHE A 278 -7.69 14.09 -25.03
CA PHE A 278 -8.37 14.46 -23.79
C PHE A 278 -7.36 14.86 -22.73
N ALA A 279 -7.29 16.18 -22.53
CA ALA A 279 -6.79 16.77 -21.30
C ALA A 279 -7.69 16.34 -20.14
N GLN A 280 -7.31 15.27 -19.45
CA GLN A 280 -7.67 15.12 -18.05
C GLN A 280 -6.41 15.43 -17.24
N PHE A 281 -6.35 16.67 -16.78
CA PHE A 281 -5.54 17.03 -15.62
C PHE A 281 -5.95 16.10 -14.48
N HIS A 282 -4.97 15.39 -13.91
CA HIS A 282 -4.81 14.93 -12.52
C HIS A 282 -4.05 13.57 -12.50
N ALA A 283 -2.93 13.55 -11.77
CA ALA A 283 -2.08 12.40 -11.38
C ALA A 283 -1.21 11.66 -12.44
N ASN A 284 -1.58 11.54 -13.72
CA ASN A 284 -0.86 10.66 -14.68
C ASN A 284 0.21 11.34 -15.57
N ALA A 285 0.87 12.40 -15.08
CA ALA A 285 1.71 13.27 -15.93
C ALA A 285 3.11 12.74 -16.31
N GLY A 286 3.35 11.43 -16.21
CA GLY A 286 4.68 10.87 -16.42
C GLY A 286 4.75 9.52 -17.12
N THR A 287 3.66 8.86 -17.48
CA THR A 287 3.72 7.56 -18.19
C THR A 287 4.15 7.64 -19.65
N ASP A 288 4.17 8.84 -20.21
CA ASP A 288 4.38 9.03 -21.65
C ASP A 288 5.85 9.14 -22.04
N TYR A 289 6.80 9.15 -21.10
CA TYR A 289 8.21 9.26 -21.48
C TYR A 289 8.71 7.99 -22.15
N HIS A 290 9.53 8.17 -23.20
CA HIS A 290 10.17 7.06 -23.89
C HIS A 290 11.12 6.27 -22.99
N VAL A 291 11.71 6.94 -21.99
CA VAL A 291 12.65 6.32 -21.06
C VAL A 291 11.99 5.40 -20.03
N ILE A 292 10.66 5.43 -19.89
CA ILE A 292 9.94 4.54 -18.98
C ILE A 292 9.62 3.24 -19.72
N PRO A 293 10.12 2.08 -19.24
CA PRO A 293 9.80 0.78 -19.81
C PRO A 293 8.30 0.46 -19.80
N GLU A 294 7.86 -0.38 -20.74
CA GLU A 294 6.43 -0.72 -20.89
C GLU A 294 5.88 -1.44 -19.66
N PHE A 295 6.64 -2.35 -19.06
CA PHE A 295 6.25 -3.03 -17.81
C PHE A 295 5.99 -2.08 -16.63
N LEU A 296 6.52 -0.85 -16.67
CA LEU A 296 6.27 0.20 -15.68
C LEU A 296 5.12 1.15 -16.07
N LYS A 297 4.63 1.13 -17.32
CA LYS A 297 3.58 2.03 -17.83
C LYS A 297 2.18 1.51 -17.56
N THR A 298 1.95 0.21 -17.68
CA THR A 298 0.62 -0.39 -17.48
C THR A 298 0.22 -0.43 -16.01
N GLU A 299 -0.93 0.16 -15.70
CA GLU A 299 -1.66 -0.14 -14.48
C GLU A 299 -2.55 -1.35 -14.74
N ASN A 300 -2.30 -2.45 -14.03
CA ASN A 300 -3.14 -3.63 -14.13
C ASN A 300 -4.52 -3.30 -13.53
N THR A 301 -5.48 -2.92 -14.38
CA THR A 301 -6.82 -2.50 -13.92
C THR A 301 -7.73 -3.66 -13.47
N ASN A 302 -7.29 -4.92 -13.61
CA ASN A 302 -8.08 -6.12 -13.29
C ASN A 302 -7.31 -7.17 -12.46
N ILE A 303 -6.43 -6.75 -11.53
CA ILE A 303 -5.68 -7.69 -10.66
C ILE A 303 -6.56 -8.40 -9.63
N PHE A 304 -7.63 -7.75 -9.19
CA PHE A 304 -8.52 -8.26 -8.15
C PHE A 304 -9.80 -8.82 -8.75
N LYS A 305 -10.17 -10.04 -8.33
CA LYS A 305 -11.31 -10.78 -8.89
C LYS A 305 -12.56 -10.70 -8.01
N ALA A 306 -12.40 -10.25 -6.77
CA ALA A 306 -13.47 -10.15 -5.80
C ALA A 306 -13.36 -8.84 -5.02
N SER A 307 -14.51 -8.29 -4.59
CA SER A 307 -14.56 -7.02 -3.86
C SER A 307 -13.78 -7.02 -2.55
N TRP A 308 -13.66 -8.17 -1.88
CA TRP A 308 -12.87 -8.27 -0.65
C TRP A 308 -11.36 -8.18 -0.92
N GLU A 309 -10.90 -8.61 -2.10
CA GLU A 309 -9.49 -8.48 -2.51
C GLU A 309 -9.14 -7.00 -2.70
N GLU A 310 -10.02 -6.24 -3.36
CA GLU A 310 -9.87 -4.78 -3.54
C GLU A 310 -9.84 -4.04 -2.19
N GLN A 311 -10.74 -4.42 -1.27
CA GLN A 311 -10.78 -3.83 0.08
C GLN A 311 -9.52 -4.17 0.87
N ALA A 312 -9.08 -5.43 0.85
CA ALA A 312 -7.86 -5.85 1.51
C ALA A 312 -6.64 -5.14 0.92
N ALA A 313 -6.56 -5.03 -0.41
CA ALA A 313 -5.50 -4.30 -1.10
C ALA A 313 -5.45 -2.83 -0.68
N ALA A 314 -6.60 -2.16 -0.59
CA ALA A 314 -6.68 -0.78 -0.10
C ALA A 314 -6.14 -0.67 1.33
N PHE A 315 -6.52 -1.59 2.23
CA PHE A 315 -6.01 -1.59 3.60
C PHE A 315 -4.51 -1.87 3.68
N ILE A 316 -3.98 -2.79 2.87
CA ILE A 316 -2.53 -3.07 2.80
C ILE A 316 -1.78 -1.81 2.33
N GLN A 317 -2.25 -1.17 1.26
CA GLN A 317 -1.63 0.05 0.71
C GLN A 317 -1.62 1.21 1.71
N SER A 318 -2.72 1.41 2.44
CA SER A 318 -2.84 2.45 3.46
C SER A 318 -2.31 2.02 4.83
N LYS A 319 -1.65 0.85 4.93
CA LYS A 319 -1.19 0.23 6.19
C LYS A 319 -2.27 0.16 7.27
N THR A 320 -3.53 0.13 6.87
CA THR A 320 -4.67 0.17 7.77
C THR A 320 -4.90 -1.23 8.35
N PRO A 321 -4.92 -1.40 9.68
CA PRO A 321 -5.20 -2.69 10.31
C PRO A 321 -6.54 -3.27 9.83
N PHE A 322 -6.56 -4.53 9.44
CA PHE A 322 -7.77 -5.19 8.94
C PHE A 322 -7.83 -6.67 9.32
N PHE A 323 -8.98 -7.28 9.09
CA PHE A 323 -9.23 -8.70 9.22
C PHE A 323 -10.23 -9.17 8.14
N LEU A 324 -10.21 -10.46 7.84
CA LEU A 324 -11.23 -11.09 6.99
C LEU A 324 -12.39 -11.59 7.85
N ASP A 325 -13.60 -11.30 7.39
CA ASP A 325 -14.86 -11.64 8.06
C ASP A 325 -15.80 -12.38 7.10
N LEU A 326 -16.74 -13.12 7.68
CA LEU A 326 -17.83 -13.76 6.95
C LEU A 326 -19.13 -13.01 7.18
N GLN A 327 -19.62 -12.36 6.12
CA GLN A 327 -20.96 -11.79 6.11
C GLN A 327 -21.89 -12.76 5.39
N GLY A 328 -22.56 -13.62 6.16
CA GLY A 328 -23.31 -14.75 5.61
C GLY A 328 -22.36 -15.72 4.92
N ASP A 329 -22.51 -15.87 3.60
CA ASP A 329 -21.71 -16.79 2.77
C ASP A 329 -20.54 -16.13 2.04
N THR A 330 -20.38 -14.80 2.17
CA THR A 330 -19.37 -14.01 1.47
C THR A 330 -18.25 -13.54 2.39
N ILE A 331 -17.01 -13.59 1.90
CA ILE A 331 -15.84 -12.99 2.55
C ILE A 331 -15.88 -11.48 2.33
N VAL A 332 -15.58 -10.72 3.37
CA VAL A 332 -15.40 -9.27 3.33
C VAL A 332 -14.15 -8.89 4.13
N ALA A 333 -13.42 -7.87 3.69
CA ALA A 333 -12.33 -7.31 4.47
C ALA A 333 -12.88 -6.16 5.32
N ARG A 334 -12.57 -6.15 6.62
CA ARG A 334 -13.01 -5.12 7.56
C ARG A 334 -11.82 -4.54 8.29
N GLN A 335 -11.87 -3.24 8.56
CA GLN A 335 -10.86 -2.58 9.38
C GLN A 335 -10.90 -3.12 10.82
N THR A 336 -9.73 -3.33 11.40
CA THR A 336 -9.53 -3.67 12.82
C THR A 336 -9.63 -2.40 13.65
N ASN A 337 -10.86 -1.91 13.82
CA ASN A 337 -11.20 -0.72 14.59
C ASN A 337 -12.15 -1.07 15.75
N PHE A 338 -12.39 -0.10 16.65
CA PHE A 338 -13.22 -0.25 17.84
C PHE A 338 -14.60 -0.83 17.52
N VAL A 339 -15.27 -0.33 16.49
CA VAL A 339 -16.63 -0.75 16.12
C VAL A 339 -16.65 -2.23 15.74
N ASN A 340 -15.75 -2.64 14.86
CA ASN A 340 -15.70 -4.02 14.37
C ASN A 340 -15.20 -4.99 15.44
N MET A 341 -14.23 -4.59 16.27
CA MET A 341 -13.72 -5.44 17.34
C MET A 341 -14.73 -5.59 18.47
N ARG A 342 -15.47 -4.52 18.81
CA ARG A 342 -16.60 -4.59 19.75
C ARG A 342 -17.70 -5.53 19.25
N ARG A 343 -17.99 -5.49 17.94
CA ARG A 343 -18.94 -6.43 17.33
C ARG A 343 -18.50 -7.89 17.54
N LEU A 344 -17.22 -8.20 17.25
CA LEU A 344 -16.68 -9.54 17.46
C LEU A 344 -16.70 -9.94 18.94
N ASP A 345 -16.37 -9.02 19.83
CA ASP A 345 -16.38 -9.26 21.27
C ASP A 345 -17.77 -9.65 21.80
N LEU A 346 -18.81 -8.93 21.36
CA LEU A 346 -20.19 -9.24 21.73
C LEU A 346 -20.65 -10.61 21.20
N LEU A 347 -20.18 -11.01 20.01
CA LEU A 347 -20.49 -12.31 19.42
C LEU A 347 -19.80 -13.47 20.18
N ASP A 348 -18.57 -13.25 20.64
CA ASP A 348 -17.80 -14.24 21.41
C ASP A 348 -18.42 -14.47 22.81
N VAL A 349 -18.80 -13.38 23.49
CA VAL A 349 -19.50 -13.43 24.79
C VAL A 349 -20.88 -14.09 24.69
N ALA A 350 -21.55 -13.97 23.54
CA ALA A 350 -22.87 -14.57 23.33
C ALA A 350 -22.84 -16.09 23.13
N GLY A 351 -21.69 -16.63 22.75
CA GLY A 351 -21.43 -18.07 22.62
C GLY A 351 -21.63 -18.85 23.93
N THR A 352 -21.71 -18.16 25.07
CA THR A 352 -21.94 -18.80 26.36
C THR A 352 -23.42 -18.87 26.79
N TYR A 353 -24.36 -18.01 26.37
CA TYR A 353 -25.82 -18.19 26.64
C TYR A 353 -26.80 -17.22 25.94
N ARG A 354 -26.41 -16.35 24.98
CA ARG A 354 -27.28 -15.21 24.54
C ARG A 354 -27.09 -14.70 23.09
N GLN A 355 -27.05 -15.60 22.10
CA GLN A 355 -26.89 -15.22 20.68
C GLN A 355 -27.93 -14.21 20.14
N GLN A 356 -29.21 -14.29 20.54
CA GLN A 356 -30.25 -13.38 20.03
C GLN A 356 -30.10 -11.92 20.51
N THR A 357 -29.68 -11.73 21.77
CA THR A 357 -29.45 -10.39 22.35
C THR A 357 -28.20 -9.73 21.80
N ALA A 358 -27.13 -10.49 21.53
CA ALA A 358 -25.94 -9.95 20.89
C ALA A 358 -26.21 -9.58 19.43
N GLN A 359 -26.95 -10.39 18.68
CA GLN A 359 -27.35 -10.03 17.31
C GLN A 359 -28.22 -8.75 17.27
N ALA A 360 -29.12 -8.58 18.24
CA ALA A 360 -29.92 -7.35 18.37
C ALA A 360 -29.08 -6.11 18.72
N LEU A 361 -28.05 -6.27 19.58
CA LEU A 361 -27.09 -5.20 19.90
C LEU A 361 -26.18 -4.85 18.72
N VAL A 362 -25.74 -5.86 17.94
CA VAL A 362 -24.95 -5.64 16.72
C VAL A 362 -25.74 -4.81 15.71
N ASN A 363 -27.03 -5.11 15.51
CA ASN A 363 -27.91 -4.35 14.60
C ASN A 363 -28.21 -2.91 15.08
N LEU A 364 -27.88 -2.56 16.33
CA LEU A 364 -28.01 -1.20 16.89
C LEU A 364 -26.70 -0.39 16.77
N ILE A 365 -25.57 -1.05 16.52
CA ILE A 365 -24.23 -0.44 16.43
C ILE A 365 -23.79 -0.27 14.96
N THR A 366 -24.30 -1.10 14.04
CA THR A 366 -24.21 -0.92 12.59
C THR A 366 -25.35 -0.06 12.07
#